data_AF-A0A655FPU2-F1
#
_entry.id   AF-A0A655FPU2-F1
#
_cell.length_a   1.000
_cell.length_b   1.000
_cell.length_c   1.000
_cell.angle_alpha   90.00
_cell.angle_beta   90.00
_cell.angle_gamma   90.00
#
_symmetry.space_group_name_H-M   'P 1'
#
loop_
_entity.id
_entity.type
_entity.pdbx_description
1 polymer ?
#
loop_
_entity_poly.entity_id
_entity_poly.type
_entity_poly.pdbx_seq_one_letter_code
_entity_poly.pdbx_strand_id
1 'polypeptide(L)'
;MSRTGGAPTLAFGMAEMLHRVVGGVGLKAFWYHFAIMFEALFILTTVDAGTRAARFMISDALGNFGGVLRKLQNPSWRPGAWACSLVVVAAWGSILLLGVTDPLGGINTLFPLFGIANQLLAGIALTVITVVVIKKGRLKWAWIPGIPLLWDLAVTLTASWQKIFSADPSVGYWTQHAHYAAAQHAGETAFGSATNADEINDVVRNTFVQGTLSIVFVVVVVLVVVAGVIVALKTIRGRGIPLAEDDPAPSTLFAPAGLIPTAAERKLQRRLGAPASASVAAPD
;
A
#
# COMPACT_ATOMS: atom_id res chain seq x y z
N MET A 1 23.27 7.55 25.16
CA MET A 1 22.00 6.80 25.13
C MET A 1 21.33 7.07 23.80
N SER A 2 21.37 6.10 22.88
CA SER A 2 20.66 6.19 21.60
C SER A 2 19.16 6.14 21.86
N ARG A 3 18.36 6.97 21.18
CA ARG A 3 16.89 6.88 21.20
C ARG A 3 16.52 5.46 20.77
N THR A 4 15.94 4.67 21.66
CA THR A 4 15.41 3.35 21.31
C THR A 4 14.29 3.54 20.31
N GLY A 5 14.45 3.02 19.09
CA GLY A 5 13.38 3.04 18.09
C GLY A 5 12.13 2.26 18.55
N GLY A 6 11.04 2.36 17.78
CA GLY A 6 9.79 1.66 18.09
C GLY A 6 9.98 0.13 18.23
N ALA A 7 10.83 -0.44 17.38
CA ALA A 7 11.20 -1.85 17.35
C ALA A 7 11.87 -2.35 18.66
N PRO A 8 13.02 -1.79 19.11
CA PRO A 8 13.61 -2.12 20.40
C PRO A 8 12.68 -1.91 21.61
N THR A 9 11.79 -0.92 21.54
CA THR A 9 10.85 -0.60 22.62
C THR A 9 9.74 -1.66 22.73
N LEU A 10 9.22 -2.14 21.59
CA LEU A 10 8.25 -3.24 21.54
C LEU A 10 8.89 -4.54 22.01
N ALA A 11 10.11 -4.83 21.57
CA ALA A 11 10.85 -6.01 22.00
C ALA A 11 11.12 -6.02 23.52
N PHE A 12 11.49 -4.87 24.08
CA PHE A 12 11.63 -4.69 25.52
C PHE A 12 10.29 -4.89 26.26
N GLY A 13 9.21 -4.33 25.75
CA GLY A 13 7.86 -4.48 26.31
C GLY A 13 7.37 -5.94 26.32
N MET A 14 7.57 -6.67 25.22
CA MET A 14 7.25 -8.10 25.15
C MET A 14 8.12 -8.92 26.10
N ALA A 15 9.42 -8.63 26.17
CA ALA A 15 10.32 -9.31 27.09
C ALA A 15 9.95 -9.08 28.57
N GLU A 16 9.52 -7.87 28.93
CA GLU A 16 9.05 -7.56 30.28
C GLU A 16 7.73 -8.29 30.61
N MET A 17 6.80 -8.36 29.67
CA MET A 17 5.54 -9.09 29.86
C MET A 17 5.76 -10.61 29.95
N LEU A 18 6.57 -11.18 29.07
CA LEU A 18 6.84 -12.62 29.04
C LEU A 18 7.66 -13.10 30.24
N HIS A 19 8.59 -12.29 30.74
CA HIS A 19 9.31 -12.56 31.99
C HIS A 19 8.38 -12.62 33.20
N ARG A 20 7.36 -11.75 33.27
CA ARG A 20 6.38 -11.76 34.37
C ARG A 20 5.44 -12.96 34.33
N VAL A 21 5.15 -13.50 33.15
CA VAL A 21 4.15 -14.57 32.96
C VAL A 21 4.78 -15.98 32.88
N VAL A 22 5.98 -16.14 32.31
CA VAL A 22 6.55 -17.46 31.96
C VAL A 22 8.04 -17.63 32.32
N GLY A 23 8.60 -16.90 33.30
CA GLY A 23 9.83 -17.37 33.96
C GLY A 23 10.82 -16.32 34.47
N GLY A 24 11.50 -16.70 35.57
CA GLY A 24 12.38 -15.87 36.39
C GLY A 24 13.56 -15.19 35.69
N VAL A 25 14.26 -14.35 36.46
CA VAL A 25 15.23 -13.30 36.05
C VAL A 25 16.23 -13.70 34.95
N GLY A 26 16.57 -14.98 34.80
CA GLY A 26 17.49 -15.50 33.77
C GLY A 26 16.96 -15.54 32.32
N LEU A 27 15.63 -15.51 32.08
CA LEU A 27 15.06 -15.63 30.73
C LEU A 27 14.82 -14.30 30.01
N LYS A 28 15.01 -13.15 30.65
CA LYS A 28 14.81 -11.83 30.00
C LYS A 28 15.67 -11.66 28.74
N ALA A 29 16.93 -12.09 28.79
CA ALA A 29 17.84 -11.99 27.65
C ALA A 29 17.38 -12.86 26.47
N PHE A 30 16.84 -14.05 26.74
CA PHE A 30 16.25 -14.93 25.74
C PHE A 30 15.01 -14.29 25.10
N TRP A 31 14.07 -13.78 25.91
CA TRP A 31 12.85 -13.15 25.42
C TRP A 31 13.13 -11.87 24.63
N TYR A 32 14.15 -11.11 25.01
CA TYR A 32 14.62 -9.94 24.25
C TYR A 32 15.16 -10.32 22.86
N HIS A 33 16.03 -11.34 22.78
CA HIS A 33 16.55 -11.81 21.49
C HIS A 33 15.45 -12.42 20.61
N PHE A 34 14.56 -13.22 21.21
CA PHE A 34 13.42 -13.79 20.49
C PHE A 34 12.53 -12.70 19.89
N ALA A 35 12.21 -11.66 20.66
CA ALA A 35 11.39 -10.55 20.20
C ALA A 35 12.03 -9.78 19.03
N ILE A 36 13.34 -9.49 19.10
CA ILE A 36 14.07 -8.83 18.02
C ILE A 36 14.12 -9.71 16.76
N MET A 37 14.40 -11.01 16.90
CA MET A 37 14.43 -11.94 15.76
C MET A 37 13.06 -12.08 15.10
N PHE A 38 12.00 -12.19 15.91
CA PHE A 38 10.63 -12.28 15.43
C PHE A 38 10.22 -11.04 14.64
N GLU A 39 10.52 -9.86 15.17
CA GLU A 39 10.26 -8.59 14.49
C GLU A 39 11.05 -8.49 13.18
N ALA A 40 12.34 -8.85 13.19
CA ALA A 40 13.16 -8.87 11.98
C ALA A 40 12.59 -9.80 10.90
N LEU A 41 12.08 -10.98 11.28
CA LEU A 41 11.44 -11.90 10.36
C LEU A 41 10.15 -11.30 9.77
N PHE A 42 9.35 -10.63 10.59
CA PHE A 42 8.13 -9.96 10.13
C PHE A 42 8.45 -8.84 9.12
N ILE A 43 9.45 -8.00 9.42
CA ILE A 43 9.93 -6.95 8.53
C ILE A 43 10.45 -7.57 7.22
N LEU A 44 11.31 -8.58 7.29
CA LEU A 44 11.89 -9.22 6.11
C LEU A 44 10.83 -9.88 5.23
N THR A 45 9.84 -10.53 5.84
CA THR A 45 8.69 -11.11 5.11
C THR A 45 7.89 -10.04 4.38
N THR A 46 7.65 -8.91 5.06
CA THR A 46 6.93 -7.77 4.47
C THR A 46 7.70 -7.15 3.31
N VAL A 47 9.02 -6.97 3.46
CA VAL A 47 9.89 -6.43 2.41
C VAL A 47 10.03 -7.38 1.23
N ASP A 48 10.14 -8.69 1.46
CA ASP A 48 10.18 -9.70 0.37
C ASP A 48 8.87 -9.69 -0.43
N ALA A 49 7.72 -9.76 0.26
CA ALA A 49 6.43 -9.68 -0.38
C ALA A 49 6.23 -8.36 -1.14
N GLY A 50 6.62 -7.24 -0.51
CA GLY A 50 6.56 -5.91 -1.11
C GLY A 50 7.45 -5.78 -2.35
N THR A 51 8.68 -6.30 -2.31
CA THR A 51 9.61 -6.29 -3.45
C THR A 51 9.05 -7.06 -4.64
N ARG A 52 8.42 -8.20 -4.38
CA ARG A 52 7.77 -9.01 -5.40
C ARG A 52 6.61 -8.27 -6.06
N ALA A 53 5.73 -7.68 -5.24
CA ALA A 53 4.60 -6.90 -5.72
C ALA A 53 5.05 -5.66 -6.51
N ALA A 54 6.00 -4.89 -5.97
CA ALA A 54 6.55 -3.69 -6.59
C ALA A 54 7.20 -3.99 -7.95
N ARG A 55 7.92 -5.12 -8.07
CA ARG A 55 8.47 -5.56 -9.35
C ARG A 55 7.37 -5.74 -10.39
N PHE A 56 6.27 -6.40 -10.03
CA PHE A 56 5.15 -6.60 -10.95
C PHE A 56 4.48 -5.26 -11.30
N MET A 57 4.30 -4.36 -10.33
CA MET A 57 3.73 -3.03 -10.57
C MET A 57 4.59 -2.18 -11.51
N ILE A 58 5.92 -2.19 -11.35
CA ILE A 58 6.84 -1.46 -12.23
C ILE A 58 6.86 -2.09 -13.63
N SER A 59 6.93 -3.42 -13.72
CA SER A 59 6.86 -4.12 -15.01
C SER A 59 5.58 -3.81 -15.77
N ASP A 60 4.44 -3.74 -15.09
CA ASP A 60 3.14 -3.45 -15.71
C ASP A 60 3.02 -1.96 -16.11
N ALA A 61 3.42 -1.05 -15.22
CA ALA A 61 3.43 0.38 -15.49
C ALA A 61 4.32 0.73 -16.69
N LEU A 62 5.55 0.21 -16.73
CA LEU A 62 6.47 0.39 -17.86
C LEU A 62 5.94 -0.28 -19.13
N GLY A 63 5.29 -1.44 -18.99
CA GLY A 63 4.65 -2.18 -20.07
C GLY A 63 3.59 -1.39 -20.84
N ASN A 64 2.89 -0.48 -20.15
CA ASN A 64 1.82 0.32 -20.71
C ASN A 64 2.30 1.49 -21.60
N PHE A 65 3.59 1.85 -21.57
CA PHE A 65 4.16 2.92 -22.42
C PHE A 65 4.44 2.49 -23.88
N GLY A 66 4.23 1.21 -24.22
CA GLY A 66 4.36 0.71 -25.59
C GLY A 66 5.81 0.48 -26.07
N GLY A 67 5.96 0.03 -27.32
CA GLY A 67 7.27 -0.26 -27.93
C GLY A 67 8.00 -1.46 -27.31
N VAL A 68 9.32 -1.33 -27.12
CA VAL A 68 10.19 -2.37 -26.52
C VAL A 68 9.78 -2.68 -25.07
N LEU A 69 9.20 -1.71 -24.36
CA LEU A 69 8.76 -1.86 -22.97
C LEU A 69 7.55 -2.79 -22.82
N ARG A 70 6.77 -3.05 -23.90
CA ARG A 70 5.70 -4.08 -23.87
C ARG A 70 6.24 -5.46 -23.48
N LYS A 71 7.51 -5.76 -23.81
CA LYS A 71 8.16 -7.03 -23.42
C LYS A 71 8.29 -7.19 -21.90
N LEU A 72 8.23 -6.09 -21.13
CA LEU A 72 8.23 -6.12 -19.65
C LEU A 72 6.94 -6.70 -19.07
N GLN A 73 5.84 -6.70 -19.83
CA GLN A 73 4.59 -7.36 -19.40
C GLN A 73 4.70 -8.89 -19.43
N ASN A 74 5.69 -9.46 -20.13
CA ASN A 74 5.89 -10.90 -20.16
C ASN A 74 6.77 -11.33 -18.97
N PRO A 75 6.23 -12.05 -17.96
CA PRO A 75 6.99 -12.44 -16.77
C PRO A 75 8.16 -13.39 -17.09
N SER A 76 8.11 -14.09 -18.23
CA SER A 76 9.16 -15.01 -18.66
C SER A 76 10.39 -14.31 -19.26
N TRP A 77 10.31 -13.00 -19.53
CA TRP A 77 11.44 -12.24 -20.07
C TRP A 77 12.45 -11.89 -18.95
N ARG A 78 13.40 -12.81 -18.74
CA ARG A 78 14.41 -12.75 -17.67
C ARG A 78 15.18 -11.41 -17.58
N PRO A 79 15.66 -10.80 -18.67
CA PRO A 79 16.38 -9.52 -18.59
C PRO A 79 15.51 -8.39 -18.03
N GLY A 80 14.25 -8.30 -18.47
CA GLY A 80 13.29 -7.31 -17.96
C GLY A 80 12.92 -7.55 -16.51
N ALA A 81 12.71 -8.81 -16.13
CA ALA A 81 12.43 -9.18 -14.75
C ALA A 81 13.59 -8.81 -13.81
N TRP A 82 14.83 -9.07 -14.19
CA TRP A 82 16.01 -8.71 -13.41
C TRP A 82 16.23 -7.20 -13.32
N ALA A 83 16.03 -6.46 -14.43
CA ALA A 83 16.12 -5.01 -14.42
C ALA A 83 15.11 -4.39 -13.45
N CYS A 84 13.83 -4.81 -13.53
CA CYS A 84 12.81 -4.34 -12.60
C CYS A 84 13.12 -4.72 -11.15
N SER A 85 13.60 -5.95 -10.88
CA SER A 85 14.04 -6.34 -9.54
C SER A 85 15.16 -5.45 -9.00
N LEU A 86 16.18 -5.18 -9.81
CA LEU A 86 17.31 -4.34 -9.41
C LEU A 86 16.86 -2.93 -9.09
N VAL A 87 15.96 -2.36 -9.89
CA VAL A 87 15.34 -1.05 -9.64
C VAL A 87 14.60 -1.03 -8.31
N VAL A 88 13.78 -2.04 -8.02
CA VAL A 88 13.03 -2.12 -6.75
C VAL A 88 13.97 -2.26 -5.55
N VAL A 89 14.99 -3.13 -5.65
CA VAL A 89 15.99 -3.32 -4.58
C VAL A 89 16.80 -2.04 -4.37
N ALA A 90 17.20 -1.34 -5.44
CA ALA A 90 17.86 -0.05 -5.35
C ALA A 90 16.96 1.01 -4.72
N ALA A 91 15.66 1.01 -5.03
CA ALA A 91 14.69 1.91 -4.41
C ALA A 91 14.59 1.67 -2.89
N TRP A 92 14.46 0.42 -2.44
CA TRP A 92 14.51 0.07 -1.01
C TRP A 92 15.83 0.48 -0.37
N GLY A 93 16.96 0.22 -1.04
CA GLY A 93 18.29 0.62 -0.59
C GLY A 93 18.40 2.13 -0.42
N SER A 94 17.82 2.91 -1.34
CA SER A 94 17.81 4.38 -1.27
C SER A 94 17.02 4.90 -0.06
N ILE A 95 15.89 4.27 0.28
CA ILE A 95 15.11 4.60 1.48
C ILE A 95 15.89 4.25 2.75
N LEU A 96 16.59 3.12 2.76
CA LEU A 96 17.47 2.75 3.88
C LEU A 96 18.61 3.76 4.06
N LEU A 97 19.25 4.18 2.97
CA LEU A 97 20.28 5.21 3.02
C LEU A 97 19.72 6.52 3.57
N LEU A 98 18.59 7.00 3.05
CA LEU A 98 17.92 8.21 3.54
C LEU A 98 17.61 8.12 5.05
N GLY A 99 17.12 6.96 5.51
CA GLY A 99 16.81 6.75 6.92
C GLY A 99 18.04 6.75 7.85
N VAL A 100 19.22 6.39 7.34
CA VAL A 100 20.47 6.35 8.11
C VAL A 100 21.24 7.68 8.04
N THR A 101 21.22 8.36 6.90
CA THR A 101 22.02 9.57 6.67
C THR A 101 21.33 10.86 7.08
N ASP A 102 20.01 10.89 7.22
CA ASP A 102 19.24 12.10 7.49
C ASP A 102 18.53 12.04 8.87
N PRO A 103 19.16 12.59 9.94
CA PRO A 103 18.69 12.47 11.32
C PRO A 103 17.43 13.29 11.63
N LEU A 104 17.15 14.36 10.88
CA LEU A 104 15.96 15.19 11.08
C LEU A 104 14.78 14.73 10.24
N GLY A 105 15.06 14.19 9.06
CA GLY A 105 14.06 14.09 8.02
C GLY A 105 13.82 12.71 7.45
N GLY A 106 14.74 11.74 7.54
CA GLY A 106 14.58 10.44 6.88
C GLY A 106 13.23 9.75 7.12
N ILE A 107 13.04 9.09 8.27
CA ILE A 107 11.77 8.40 8.61
C ILE A 107 10.68 9.41 9.02
N ASN A 108 11.06 10.51 9.67
CA ASN A 108 10.11 11.46 10.25
C ASN A 108 9.37 12.29 9.19
N THR A 109 9.98 12.59 8.04
CA THR A 109 9.30 13.29 6.94
C THR A 109 8.48 12.33 6.07
N LEU A 110 8.87 11.07 5.98
CA LEU A 110 8.07 10.07 5.26
C LEU A 110 6.78 9.71 6.01
N PHE A 111 6.77 9.81 7.35
CA PHE A 111 5.62 9.41 8.16
C PHE A 111 4.32 10.18 7.86
N PRO A 112 4.30 11.53 7.79
CA PRO A 112 3.12 12.27 7.34
C PRO A 112 2.69 11.91 5.91
N LEU A 113 3.64 11.59 5.04
CA LEU A 113 3.36 11.24 3.65
C LEU A 113 2.66 9.89 3.53
N PHE A 114 3.01 8.90 4.36
CA PHE A 114 2.32 7.61 4.42
C PHE A 114 0.85 7.76 4.77
N GLY A 115 0.52 8.66 5.71
CA GLY A 115 -0.87 8.92 6.09
C GLY A 115 -1.71 9.42 4.91
N ILE A 116 -1.21 10.43 4.19
CA ILE A 116 -1.89 10.99 3.01
C ILE A 116 -1.94 9.95 1.89
N ALA A 117 -0.84 9.26 1.60
CA ALA A 117 -0.78 8.24 0.55
C ALA A 117 -1.78 7.10 0.79
N ASN A 118 -1.96 6.68 2.04
CA ASN A 118 -2.92 5.63 2.39
C ASN A 118 -4.38 6.08 2.18
N GLN A 119 -4.72 7.33 2.51
CA GLN A 119 -6.04 7.88 2.21
C GLN A 119 -6.26 7.99 0.70
N LEU A 120 -5.27 8.49 -0.04
CA LEU A 120 -5.31 8.58 -1.49
C LEU A 120 -5.49 7.18 -2.16
N LEU A 121 -4.86 6.14 -1.61
CA LEU A 121 -5.06 4.75 -2.04
C LEU A 121 -6.47 4.26 -1.71
N ALA A 122 -7.02 4.62 -0.54
CA ALA A 122 -8.40 4.31 -0.18
C ALA A 122 -9.39 4.96 -1.18
N GLY A 123 -9.14 6.21 -1.59
CA GLY A 123 -9.91 6.89 -2.64
C GLY A 123 -9.88 6.14 -3.98
N ILE A 124 -8.71 5.62 -4.39
CA ILE A 124 -8.60 4.76 -5.58
C ILE A 124 -9.44 3.49 -5.41
N ALA A 125 -9.29 2.79 -4.29
CA ALA A 125 -10.00 1.55 -4.03
C ALA A 125 -11.53 1.75 -4.04
N LEU A 126 -12.02 2.78 -3.34
CA LEU A 126 -13.44 3.15 -3.30
C LEU A 126 -13.97 3.57 -4.68
N THR A 127 -13.16 4.25 -5.49
CA THR A 127 -13.50 4.57 -6.88
C THR A 127 -13.71 3.28 -7.69
N VAL A 128 -12.75 2.35 -7.63
CA VAL A 128 -12.85 1.07 -8.36
C VAL A 128 -14.05 0.26 -7.89
N ILE A 129 -14.27 0.15 -6.57
CA ILE A 129 -15.43 -0.56 -6.01
C ILE A 129 -16.74 0.06 -6.50
N THR A 130 -16.85 1.39 -6.50
CA THR A 130 -18.04 2.10 -6.99
C THR A 130 -18.29 1.77 -8.46
N VAL A 131 -17.25 1.80 -9.31
CA VAL A 131 -17.35 1.44 -10.72
C VAL A 131 -17.76 -0.02 -10.89
N VAL A 132 -17.21 -0.95 -10.12
CA VAL A 132 -17.56 -2.38 -10.17
C VAL A 132 -19.03 -2.60 -9.81
N VAL A 133 -19.54 -1.94 -8.76
CA VAL A 133 -20.96 -2.02 -8.37
C VAL A 133 -21.88 -1.54 -9.50
N ILE A 134 -21.51 -0.45 -10.18
CA ILE A 134 -22.26 0.07 -11.32
C ILE A 134 -22.19 -0.89 -12.51
N LYS A 135 -21.02 -1.47 -12.81
CA LYS A 135 -20.84 -2.48 -13.86
C LYS A 135 -21.64 -3.77 -13.62
N LYS A 136 -21.86 -4.16 -12.35
CA LYS A 136 -22.72 -5.29 -11.99
C LYS A 136 -24.23 -4.99 -12.10
N GLY A 137 -24.62 -3.83 -12.66
CA GLY A 137 -26.02 -3.41 -12.79
C GLY A 137 -26.68 -3.02 -11.46
N ARG A 138 -25.91 -2.90 -10.37
CA ARG A 138 -26.41 -2.63 -9.02
C ARG A 138 -26.38 -1.14 -8.70
N LEU A 139 -26.83 -0.29 -9.63
CA LEU A 139 -26.77 1.17 -9.50
C LEU A 139 -27.46 1.68 -8.22
N LYS A 140 -28.56 1.05 -7.80
CA LYS A 140 -29.28 1.38 -6.55
C LYS A 140 -28.43 1.22 -5.28
N TRP A 141 -27.32 0.49 -5.34
CA TRP A 141 -26.40 0.24 -4.23
C TRP A 141 -25.08 1.02 -4.37
N ALA A 142 -24.89 1.78 -5.45
CA ALA A 142 -23.66 2.52 -5.70
C ALA A 142 -23.39 3.63 -4.66
N TRP A 143 -24.41 4.07 -3.92
CA TRP A 143 -24.25 5.02 -2.82
C TRP A 143 -23.47 4.45 -1.64
N ILE A 144 -23.47 3.11 -1.44
CA ILE A 144 -22.74 2.46 -0.34
C ILE A 144 -21.23 2.73 -0.43
N PRO A 145 -20.55 2.47 -1.57
CA PRO A 145 -19.15 2.89 -1.73
C PRO A 145 -19.02 4.37 -2.13
N GLY A 146 -20.04 4.97 -2.75
CA GLY A 146 -20.00 6.35 -3.25
C GLY A 146 -19.99 7.42 -2.17
N ILE A 147 -20.75 7.27 -1.07
CA ILE A 147 -20.74 8.25 0.03
C ILE A 147 -19.37 8.29 0.74
N PRO A 148 -18.80 7.14 1.18
CA PRO A 148 -17.44 7.12 1.73
C PRO A 148 -16.40 7.66 0.76
N LEU A 149 -16.53 7.37 -0.54
CA LEU A 149 -15.64 7.92 -1.57
C LEU A 149 -15.68 9.44 -1.60
N LEU A 150 -16.87 10.04 -1.65
CA LEU A 150 -17.01 11.49 -1.69
C LEU A 150 -16.45 12.16 -0.43
N TRP A 151 -16.69 11.54 0.73
CA TRP A 151 -16.14 12.02 2.00
C TRP A 151 -14.61 11.95 2.04
N ASP A 152 -14.04 10.79 1.70
CA ASP A 152 -12.59 10.57 1.63
C ASP A 152 -11.93 11.55 0.67
N LEU A 153 -12.45 11.68 -0.56
CA LEU A 153 -11.94 12.65 -1.53
C LEU A 153 -12.05 14.09 -1.02
N ALA A 154 -13.17 14.47 -0.38
CA ALA A 154 -13.34 15.82 0.14
C ALA A 154 -12.29 16.14 1.21
N VAL A 155 -12.10 15.27 2.20
CA VAL A 155 -11.14 15.49 3.30
C VAL A 155 -9.71 15.43 2.78
N THR A 156 -9.35 14.41 2.01
CA THR A 156 -7.98 14.15 1.61
C THR A 156 -7.50 15.10 0.52
N LEU A 157 -8.34 15.48 -0.45
CA LEU A 157 -7.97 16.49 -1.44
C LEU A 157 -7.89 17.88 -0.81
N THR A 158 -8.76 18.22 0.15
CA THR A 158 -8.66 19.50 0.89
C THR A 158 -7.39 19.56 1.72
N ALA A 159 -7.05 18.49 2.45
CA ALA A 159 -5.81 18.41 3.22
C ALA A 159 -4.58 18.50 2.30
N SER A 160 -4.61 17.80 1.16
CA SER A 160 -3.51 17.86 0.17
C SER A 160 -3.39 19.25 -0.45
N TRP A 161 -4.50 19.92 -0.74
CA TRP A 161 -4.52 21.30 -1.21
C TRP A 161 -3.87 22.25 -0.19
N GLN A 162 -4.23 22.14 1.09
CA GLN A 162 -3.61 22.93 2.15
C GLN A 162 -2.11 22.63 2.28
N LYS A 163 -1.70 21.35 2.21
CA LYS A 163 -0.29 20.96 2.25
C LYS A 163 0.52 21.49 1.07
N ILE A 164 -0.07 21.62 -0.12
CA ILE A 164 0.62 22.09 -1.32
C ILE A 164 0.61 23.62 -1.39
N PHE A 165 -0.52 24.28 -1.12
CA PHE A 165 -0.69 25.70 -1.43
C PHE A 165 -0.80 26.63 -0.20
N SER A 166 -0.78 26.11 1.04
CA SER A 166 -0.87 26.98 2.22
C SER A 166 0.35 27.89 2.37
N ALA A 167 0.10 29.16 2.63
CA ALA A 167 1.11 30.17 2.96
C ALA A 167 1.64 30.06 4.41
N ASP A 168 1.07 29.17 5.23
CA ASP A 168 1.57 28.89 6.57
C ASP A 168 2.73 27.89 6.50
N PRO A 169 3.96 28.23 6.96
CA PRO A 169 5.12 27.34 6.96
C PRO A 169 4.95 26.05 7.78
N SER A 170 4.01 26.02 8.73
CA SER A 170 3.70 24.83 9.52
C SER A 170 2.82 23.82 8.76
N VAL A 171 2.13 24.29 7.71
CA VAL A 171 1.19 23.48 6.93
C VAL A 171 1.73 23.21 5.53
N GLY A 172 2.19 24.24 4.82
CA GLY A 172 2.55 24.17 3.40
C GLY A 172 3.98 23.68 3.16
N TYR A 173 4.14 22.60 2.38
CA TYR A 173 5.45 22.03 2.04
C TYR A 173 6.34 23.02 1.28
N TRP A 174 5.78 23.76 0.32
CA TRP A 174 6.53 24.72 -0.50
C TRP A 174 6.90 25.98 0.28
N THR A 175 6.03 26.42 1.18
CA THR A 175 6.31 27.55 2.07
C THR A 175 7.42 27.20 3.06
N GLN A 176 7.36 26.00 3.64
CA GLN A 176 8.42 25.48 4.49
C GLN A 176 9.74 25.39 3.73
N HIS A 177 9.71 24.83 2.52
CA HIS A 177 10.88 24.76 1.64
C HIS A 177 11.49 26.14 1.39
N ALA A 178 10.68 27.13 1.02
CA ALA A 178 11.15 28.49 0.76
C ALA A 178 11.79 29.15 1.99
N HIS A 179 11.23 28.93 3.18
CA HIS A 179 11.79 29.45 4.44
C HIS A 179 13.16 28.83 4.76
N TYR A 180 13.29 27.50 4.67
CA TYR A 180 14.56 26.83 4.93
C TYR A 180 15.61 27.15 3.84
N ALA A 181 15.19 27.29 2.57
CA ALA A 181 16.07 27.72 1.49
C ALA A 181 16.56 29.17 1.70
N ALA A 182 15.70 30.07 2.16
CA ALA A 182 16.11 31.43 2.50
C ALA A 182 17.14 31.46 3.64
N ALA A 183 16.94 30.66 4.70
CA ALA A 183 17.90 30.51 5.79
C ALA A 183 19.25 29.93 5.30
N GLN A 184 19.20 28.95 4.39
CA GLN A 184 20.39 28.40 3.74
C GLN A 184 21.15 29.48 2.94
N HIS A 185 20.44 30.30 2.16
CA HIS A 185 21.05 31.38 1.38
C HIS A 185 21.57 32.53 2.25
N ALA A 186 20.97 32.77 3.42
CA ALA A 186 21.44 33.72 4.42
C ALA A 186 22.70 33.23 5.17
N GLY A 187 23.12 31.98 4.96
CA GLY A 187 24.27 31.39 5.64
C GLY A 187 24.01 31.07 7.11
N GLU A 188 22.73 30.92 7.49
CA GLU A 188 22.37 30.55 8.86
C GLU A 188 22.83 29.12 9.16
N THR A 189 23.37 28.92 10.37
CA THR A 189 23.83 27.60 10.81
C THR A 189 22.78 26.85 11.62
N ALA A 190 21.66 27.50 11.99
CA ALA A 190 20.55 26.88 12.69
C ALA A 190 19.26 27.64 12.37
N PHE A 191 18.20 26.93 12.00
CA PHE A 191 16.91 27.51 11.66
C PHE A 191 15.76 26.54 11.95
N GLY A 192 14.74 27.02 12.66
CA GLY A 192 13.57 26.20 13.01
C GLY A 192 13.95 24.96 13.83
N SER A 193 13.74 23.77 13.25
CA SER A 193 14.11 22.49 13.86
C SER A 193 15.54 22.04 13.53
N ALA A 194 16.24 22.74 12.64
CA ALA A 194 17.61 22.44 12.23
C ALA A 194 18.62 23.13 13.15
N THR A 195 19.57 22.36 13.68
CA THR A 195 20.58 22.77 14.64
C THR A 195 21.97 22.98 14.03
N ASN A 196 22.17 22.54 12.78
CA ASN A 196 23.40 22.75 12.01
C ASN A 196 23.07 23.04 10.52
N ALA A 197 24.07 23.46 9.74
CA ALA A 197 23.90 23.82 8.34
C ALA A 197 23.53 22.63 7.42
N ASP A 198 24.04 21.44 7.71
CA ASP A 198 23.72 20.22 6.96
C ASP A 198 22.25 19.83 7.13
N GLU A 199 21.74 19.98 8.35
CA GLU A 199 20.34 19.76 8.71
C GLU A 199 19.38 20.71 7.98
N ILE A 200 19.79 21.97 7.71
CA ILE A 200 19.03 22.89 6.88
C ILE A 200 18.93 22.35 5.44
N ASN A 201 20.04 21.88 4.88
CA ASN A 201 20.06 21.31 3.52
C ASN A 201 19.20 20.04 3.41
N ASP A 202 19.23 19.19 4.43
CA ASP A 202 18.36 18.00 4.51
C ASP A 202 16.87 18.39 4.53
N VAL A 203 16.48 19.39 5.32
CA VAL A 203 15.07 19.86 5.35
C VAL A 203 14.65 20.45 4.00
N VAL A 204 15.52 21.21 3.32
CA VAL A 204 15.26 21.73 1.97
C VAL A 204 15.02 20.58 0.98
N ARG A 205 15.87 19.55 0.98
CA ARG A 205 15.69 18.36 0.13
C ARG A 205 14.39 17.64 0.45
N ASN A 206 14.10 17.41 1.73
CA ASN A 206 12.93 16.62 2.15
C ASN A 206 11.62 17.33 1.83
N THR A 207 11.53 18.63 2.11
CA THR A 207 10.33 19.43 1.79
C THR A 207 10.09 19.50 0.29
N PHE A 208 11.15 19.54 -0.52
CA PHE A 208 11.05 19.45 -1.98
C PHE A 208 10.51 18.09 -2.45
N VAL A 209 11.07 16.99 -1.93
CA VAL A 209 10.62 15.62 -2.26
C VAL A 209 9.17 15.40 -1.81
N GLN A 210 8.81 15.82 -0.59
CA GLN A 210 7.44 15.71 -0.06
C GLN A 210 6.45 16.53 -0.90
N GLY A 211 6.78 17.78 -1.20
CA GLY A 211 5.92 18.67 -1.99
C GLY A 211 5.68 18.11 -3.39
N THR A 212 6.74 17.64 -4.05
CA THR A 212 6.65 17.06 -5.39
C THR A 212 5.86 15.75 -5.38
N LEU A 213 6.16 14.84 -4.44
CA LEU A 213 5.50 13.53 -4.38
C LEU A 213 4.01 13.65 -4.00
N SER A 214 3.66 14.61 -3.13
CA SER A 214 2.27 14.92 -2.80
C SER A 214 1.47 15.37 -4.03
N ILE A 215 2.04 16.24 -4.88
CA ILE A 215 1.40 16.65 -6.14
C ILE A 215 1.19 15.44 -7.05
N VAL A 216 2.21 14.60 -7.23
CA VAL A 216 2.12 13.40 -8.07
C VAL A 216 1.00 12.48 -7.60
N PHE A 217 0.92 12.19 -6.29
CA PHE A 217 -0.13 11.32 -5.76
C PHE A 217 -1.53 11.89 -5.98
N VAL A 218 -1.75 13.18 -5.71
CA VAL A 218 -3.04 13.84 -5.93
C VAL A 218 -3.44 13.77 -7.41
N VAL A 219 -2.51 14.08 -8.32
CA VAL A 219 -2.77 14.02 -9.77
C VAL A 219 -3.18 12.61 -10.20
N VAL A 220 -2.45 11.58 -9.75
CA VAL A 220 -2.78 10.18 -10.05
C VAL A 220 -4.17 9.82 -9.55
N VAL A 221 -4.51 10.16 -8.30
CA VAL A 221 -5.85 9.89 -7.75
C VAL A 221 -6.94 10.60 -8.55
N VAL A 222 -6.76 11.89 -8.85
CA VAL A 222 -7.73 12.66 -9.64
C VAL A 222 -7.94 12.03 -11.02
N LEU A 223 -6.86 11.61 -11.69
CA LEU A 223 -6.96 10.91 -12.98
C LEU A 223 -7.75 9.60 -12.87
N VAL A 224 -7.50 8.80 -11.82
CA VAL A 224 -8.23 7.56 -11.58
C VAL A 224 -9.70 7.82 -11.27
N VAL A 225 -10.02 8.82 -10.46
CA VAL A 225 -11.39 9.23 -10.14
C VAL A 225 -12.12 9.67 -11.41
N VAL A 226 -11.49 10.53 -12.24
CA VAL A 226 -12.05 10.98 -13.52
C VAL A 226 -12.28 9.80 -14.45
N ALA A 227 -11.31 8.89 -14.60
CA ALA A 227 -11.46 7.68 -15.40
C ALA A 227 -12.62 6.80 -14.87
N GLY A 228 -12.72 6.63 -13.54
CA GLY A 228 -13.79 5.89 -12.90
C GLY A 228 -15.17 6.50 -13.18
N VAL A 229 -15.30 7.83 -13.08
CA VAL A 229 -16.54 8.55 -13.42
C VAL A 229 -16.89 8.36 -14.90
N ILE A 230 -15.92 8.48 -15.81
CA ILE A 230 -16.15 8.26 -17.25
C ILE A 230 -16.66 6.83 -17.50
N VAL A 231 -16.05 5.82 -16.89
CA VAL A 231 -16.46 4.41 -17.03
C VAL A 231 -17.85 4.17 -16.42
N ALA A 232 -18.13 4.73 -15.25
CA ALA A 232 -19.44 4.66 -14.61
C ALA A 232 -20.53 5.27 -15.51
N LEU A 233 -20.30 6.47 -16.04
CA LEU A 233 -21.24 7.15 -16.94
C LEU A 233 -21.44 6.39 -18.25
N LYS A 234 -20.37 5.84 -18.86
CA LYS A 234 -20.48 4.99 -20.05
C LYS A 234 -21.33 3.75 -19.78
N THR A 235 -21.15 3.13 -18.61
CA THR A 235 -21.90 1.94 -18.18
C THR A 235 -23.38 2.25 -17.99
N ILE A 236 -23.71 3.34 -17.29
CA ILE A 236 -25.10 3.79 -17.10
C ILE A 236 -25.79 4.11 -18.43
N ARG A 237 -25.03 4.62 -19.42
CA ARG A 237 -25.51 4.90 -20.78
C ARG A 237 -25.57 3.67 -21.70
N GLY A 238 -25.37 2.46 -21.17
CA GLY A 238 -25.44 1.21 -21.94
C GLY A 238 -24.23 0.93 -22.84
N ARG A 239 -23.12 1.68 -22.69
CA ARG A 239 -21.85 1.49 -23.44
C ARG A 239 -20.73 0.92 -22.56
N GLY A 240 -21.10 0.20 -21.51
CA GLY A 240 -20.15 -0.40 -20.58
C GLY A 240 -19.42 -1.59 -21.20
N ILE A 241 -18.11 -1.68 -20.99
CA ILE A 241 -17.35 -2.90 -21.27
C ILE A 241 -17.78 -3.93 -20.22
N PRO A 242 -18.11 -5.19 -20.58
CA PRO A 242 -18.46 -6.22 -19.60
C PRO A 242 -17.33 -6.44 -18.57
N LEU A 243 -17.66 -7.08 -17.45
CA LEU A 243 -16.67 -7.50 -16.46
C LEU A 243 -15.86 -8.67 -17.05
N ALA A 244 -14.60 -8.80 -16.64
CA ALA A 244 -13.76 -9.95 -16.98
C ALA A 244 -14.00 -11.14 -16.03
N GLU A 245 -15.14 -11.14 -15.33
CA GLU A 245 -15.55 -12.21 -14.41
C GLU A 245 -16.21 -13.30 -15.27
N ASP A 246 -15.83 -14.56 -15.03
CA ASP A 246 -16.47 -15.71 -15.67
C ASP A 246 -17.95 -15.78 -15.27
N ASP A 247 -18.78 -16.31 -16.18
CA ASP A 247 -20.20 -16.49 -15.90
C ASP A 247 -20.39 -17.35 -14.64
N PRO A 248 -21.35 -17.02 -13.76
CA PRO A 248 -21.59 -17.78 -12.54
C PRO A 248 -21.88 -19.25 -12.86
N ALA A 249 -20.90 -20.13 -12.63
CA ALA A 249 -21.08 -21.56 -12.79
C ALA A 249 -21.76 -22.12 -11.51
N PRO A 250 -22.85 -22.90 -11.64
CA PRO A 250 -23.46 -23.53 -10.49
C PRO A 250 -22.47 -24.48 -9.80
N SER A 251 -22.34 -24.35 -8.47
CA SER A 251 -21.46 -25.20 -7.68
C SER A 251 -21.84 -26.67 -7.86
N THR A 252 -20.90 -27.49 -8.32
CA THR A 252 -21.01 -28.95 -8.31
C THR A 252 -20.76 -29.54 -6.91
N LEU A 253 -20.25 -28.72 -5.98
CA LEU A 253 -19.96 -29.12 -4.61
C LEU A 253 -21.19 -28.96 -3.71
N PHE A 254 -21.50 -30.03 -2.97
CA PHE A 254 -22.52 -30.02 -1.93
C PHE A 254 -21.98 -29.39 -0.64
N ALA A 255 -22.64 -28.33 -0.16
CA ALA A 255 -22.36 -27.71 1.13
C ALA A 255 -23.35 -28.21 2.19
N PRO A 256 -22.89 -28.76 3.33
CA PRO A 256 -23.76 -29.19 4.42
C PRO A 256 -24.45 -28.00 5.09
N ALA A 257 -25.62 -28.24 5.70
CA ALA A 257 -26.42 -27.18 6.32
C ALA A 257 -25.82 -26.62 7.63
N GLY A 258 -24.81 -27.30 8.20
CA GLY A 258 -24.15 -26.90 9.44
C GLY A 258 -22.64 -27.13 9.42
N LEU A 259 -21.98 -26.67 10.48
CA LEU A 259 -20.52 -26.72 10.67
C LEU A 259 -19.97 -28.16 10.72
N ILE A 260 -20.78 -29.11 11.18
CA ILE A 260 -20.45 -30.53 11.21
C ILE A 260 -21.45 -31.28 10.31
N PRO A 261 -21.00 -31.86 9.19
CA PRO A 261 -21.89 -32.59 8.29
C PRO A 261 -22.42 -33.87 8.96
N THR A 262 -23.72 -34.08 8.81
CA THR A 262 -24.39 -35.31 9.23
C THR A 262 -23.91 -36.51 8.41
N ALA A 263 -24.16 -37.73 8.88
CA ALA A 263 -23.75 -38.94 8.17
C ALA A 263 -24.37 -39.06 6.76
N ALA A 264 -25.59 -38.54 6.57
CA ALA A 264 -26.27 -38.49 5.28
C ALA A 264 -25.62 -37.46 4.34
N GLU A 265 -25.33 -36.26 4.86
CA GLU A 265 -24.64 -35.20 4.11
C GLU A 265 -23.22 -35.59 3.71
N ARG A 266 -22.48 -36.33 4.54
CA ARG A 266 -21.15 -36.86 4.17
C ARG A 266 -21.22 -37.86 3.01
N LYS A 267 -22.28 -38.68 2.95
CA LYS A 267 -22.49 -39.60 1.81
C LYS A 267 -22.80 -38.82 0.53
N LEU A 268 -23.60 -37.77 0.63
CA LEU A 268 -23.97 -36.91 -0.48
C LEU A 268 -22.76 -36.09 -1.00
N GLN A 269 -21.95 -35.55 -0.08
CA GLN A 269 -20.71 -34.86 -0.39
C GLN A 269 -19.70 -35.77 -1.11
N ARG A 270 -19.61 -37.05 -0.74
CA ARG A 270 -18.77 -38.03 -1.46
C ARG A 270 -19.28 -38.36 -2.86
N ARG A 271 -20.60 -38.37 -3.07
CA ARG A 271 -21.20 -38.63 -4.39
C ARG A 271 -21.08 -37.43 -5.33
N LEU A 272 -21.27 -36.21 -4.82
CA LEU A 272 -21.25 -34.99 -5.63
C LEU A 272 -19.87 -34.35 -5.75
N GLY A 273 -18.93 -34.66 -4.83
CA GLY A 273 -17.55 -34.19 -4.87
C GLY A 273 -16.58 -35.05 -5.69
N ALA A 274 -17.06 -36.09 -6.37
CA ALA A 274 -16.24 -36.86 -7.30
C ALA A 274 -16.08 -36.07 -8.62
N PRO A 275 -14.86 -35.90 -9.15
CA PRO A 275 -14.65 -35.20 -10.41
C PRO A 275 -15.49 -35.85 -11.52
N ALA A 276 -16.10 -35.01 -12.37
CA ALA A 276 -17.08 -35.37 -13.40
C ALA A 276 -16.59 -36.37 -14.48
N SER A 277 -15.38 -36.90 -14.37
CA SER A 277 -14.84 -37.96 -15.23
C SER A 277 -15.28 -39.38 -14.85
N ALA A 278 -16.05 -39.55 -13.77
CA ALA A 278 -16.43 -40.89 -13.27
C ALA A 278 -17.88 -41.32 -13.58
N SER A 279 -18.70 -40.49 -14.24
CA SER A 279 -20.12 -40.81 -14.48
C SER A 279 -20.46 -41.31 -15.89
N VAL A 280 -19.47 -41.55 -16.76
CA VAL A 280 -19.70 -42.29 -18.02
C VAL A 280 -19.48 -43.78 -17.77
N ALA A 281 -20.37 -44.38 -16.99
CA ALA A 281 -20.61 -45.82 -16.98
C ALA A 281 -22.03 -46.06 -16.48
N ALA A 282 -22.97 -46.04 -17.41
CA ALA A 282 -24.25 -46.73 -17.31
C ALA A 282 -24.45 -47.44 -18.67
N PRO A 283 -25.30 -48.46 -18.78
CA PRO A 283 -25.92 -49.33 -17.78
C PRO A 283 -25.67 -50.83 -18.10
N ASP A 284 -26.04 -51.72 -17.16
CA ASP A 284 -26.73 -53.00 -17.39
C ASP A 284 -27.38 -53.44 -16.07
#